data_AF-A0A931WNE5-F1
#
_entry.id   AF-A0A931WNE5-F1
#
_cell.length_a   1.000
_cell.length_b   1.000
_cell.length_c   1.000
_cell.angle_alpha   90.00
_cell.angle_beta   90.00
_cell.angle_gamma   90.00
#
_symmetry.space_group_name_H-M   'P 1'
#
loop_
_entity.id
_entity.type
_entity.pdbx_description
1 polymer ?
#
loop_
_entity_poly.entity_id
_entity_poly.type
_entity_poly.pdbx_seq_one_letter_code
_entity_poly.pdbx_strand_id
1 'polypeptide(L)'
;MRDGTYYGESSTDDDGYELDVPVTVRCEATVKGDKLIVDFSKSDKQRRGFINSSYPSTYSIAVAGAILFLDPALADYHNEGTMQAVEVVAPEGLVVNAKYPAPMGGAPVNVGHNIIEAVMMAMSEAVPSRAAAGWGRRYGQYIY
;
A
#
# COMPACT_ATOMS: atom_id res chain seq x y z
N MET A 1 -8.54 -15.09 9.49
CA MET A 1 -7.18 -15.27 8.92
C MET A 1 -6.40 -16.20 9.82
N ARG A 2 -5.35 -16.87 9.32
CA ARG A 2 -4.41 -17.57 10.19
C ARG A 2 -3.40 -16.55 10.72
N ASP A 3 -2.95 -16.72 11.96
CA ASP A 3 -1.86 -15.92 12.50
C ASP A 3 -0.57 -16.21 11.74
N GLY A 4 0.19 -15.15 11.46
CA GLY A 4 1.41 -15.23 10.65
C GLY A 4 1.79 -13.90 10.04
N THR A 5 2.95 -13.86 9.40
CA THR A 5 3.44 -12.72 8.62
C THR A 5 3.49 -13.11 7.16
N TYR A 6 2.88 -12.27 6.33
CA TYR A 6 2.70 -12.46 4.90
C TYR A 6 3.32 -11.29 4.13
N TYR A 7 3.76 -11.55 2.91
CA TYR A 7 4.60 -10.61 2.18
C TYR A 7 3.97 -10.22 0.85
N GLY A 8 4.13 -8.97 0.46
CA GLY A 8 3.75 -8.49 -0.85
C GLY A 8 4.58 -7.29 -1.26
N GLU A 9 4.89 -7.19 -2.55
CA GLU A 9 5.66 -6.08 -3.09
C GLU A 9 5.16 -5.68 -4.46
N SER A 10 5.25 -4.39 -4.76
CA SER A 10 4.84 -3.85 -6.05
C SER A 10 5.75 -2.69 -6.45
N SER A 11 6.20 -2.69 -7.70
CA SER A 11 7.18 -1.73 -8.21
C SER A 11 6.63 -0.95 -9.41
N THR A 12 7.03 0.32 -9.53
CA THR A 12 6.94 1.11 -10.77
C THR A 12 8.33 1.24 -11.39
N ASP A 13 8.41 1.48 -12.70
CA ASP A 13 9.67 1.49 -13.44
C ASP A 13 10.57 2.69 -13.10
N ASP A 14 9.98 3.86 -12.87
CA ASP A 14 10.68 5.09 -12.46
C ASP A 14 9.76 6.08 -11.70
N ASP A 15 10.31 7.22 -11.27
CA ASP A 15 9.60 8.31 -10.59
C ASP A 15 9.27 9.52 -11.51
N GLY A 16 9.55 9.41 -12.81
CA GLY A 16 9.45 10.49 -13.79
C GLY A 16 10.54 11.57 -13.69
N TYR A 17 11.53 11.41 -12.80
CA TYR A 17 12.67 12.31 -12.63
C TYR A 17 14.00 11.58 -12.84
N GLU A 18 14.21 10.46 -12.17
CA GLU A 18 15.28 9.49 -12.36
C GLU A 18 14.71 8.30 -13.16
N LEU A 19 14.92 8.32 -14.48
CA LEU A 19 14.44 7.28 -15.40
C LEU A 19 15.20 5.96 -15.20
N ASP A 20 14.53 4.84 -15.50
CA ASP A 20 15.06 3.48 -15.41
C ASP A 20 15.53 3.06 -13.99
N VAL A 21 15.04 3.74 -12.95
CA VAL A 21 15.31 3.37 -11.56
C VAL A 21 14.00 3.01 -10.85
N PRO A 22 13.71 1.70 -10.69
CA PRO A 22 12.46 1.24 -10.10
C PRO A 22 12.21 1.79 -8.71
N VAL A 23 10.93 1.92 -8.37
CA VAL A 23 10.48 2.34 -7.04
C VAL A 23 9.52 1.28 -6.50
N THR A 24 9.92 0.65 -5.40
CA THR A 24 9.26 -0.52 -4.84
C THR A 24 8.62 -0.22 -3.49
N VAL A 25 7.34 -0.55 -3.37
CA VAL A 25 6.61 -0.60 -2.10
C VAL A 25 6.61 -2.04 -1.61
N ARG A 26 7.00 -2.25 -0.36
CA ARG A 26 7.07 -3.56 0.28
C ARG A 26 6.17 -3.57 1.50
N CYS A 27 5.32 -4.58 1.61
CA CYS A 27 4.34 -4.76 2.67
C CYS A 27 4.63 -6.07 3.42
N GLU A 28 4.76 -5.98 4.73
CA GLU A 28 4.68 -7.11 5.65
C GLU A 28 3.36 -7.03 6.41
N ALA A 29 2.44 -7.94 6.10
CA ALA A 29 1.14 -8.03 6.77
C ALA A 29 1.22 -9.09 7.89
N THR A 30 1.18 -8.66 9.14
CA THR A 30 1.20 -9.55 10.30
C THR A 30 -0.20 -9.66 10.91
N VAL A 31 -0.76 -10.87 10.90
CA VAL A 31 -2.00 -11.22 11.59
C VAL A 31 -1.65 -11.80 12.95
N LYS A 32 -2.17 -11.19 14.02
CA LYS A 32 -1.99 -11.66 15.40
C LYS A 32 -3.31 -11.55 16.15
N GLY A 33 -4.03 -12.66 16.26
CA GLY A 33 -5.35 -12.70 16.87
C GLY A 33 -6.36 -11.84 16.11
N ASP A 34 -6.79 -10.73 16.72
CA ASP A 34 -7.77 -9.79 16.18
C ASP A 34 -7.14 -8.54 15.53
N LYS A 35 -5.80 -8.48 15.46
CA LYS A 35 -5.07 -7.35 14.87
C LYS A 35 -4.37 -7.71 13.58
N LEU A 36 -4.43 -6.78 12.63
CA LEU A 36 -3.64 -6.76 11.41
C LEU A 36 -2.66 -5.60 11.47
N ILE A 37 -1.36 -5.88 11.33
CA ILE A 37 -0.31 -4.87 11.20
C ILE A 37 0.17 -4.88 9.76
N VAL A 38 0.05 -3.76 9.07
CA VAL A 38 0.54 -3.54 7.71
C VAL A 38 1.79 -2.67 7.79
N ASP A 39 2.95 -3.28 7.62
CA ASP A 39 4.25 -2.61 7.76
C ASP A 39 4.92 -2.36 6.42
N PHE A 40 5.19 -1.08 6.13
CA PHE A 40 5.86 -0.60 4.93
C PHE A 40 7.32 -0.19 5.17
N SER A 41 7.91 -0.50 6.33
CA SER A 41 9.25 -0.04 6.74
C SER A 41 10.38 -0.46 5.80
N LYS A 42 10.16 -1.47 4.96
CA LYS A 42 11.12 -1.94 3.95
C LYS A 42 10.92 -1.31 2.57
N SER A 43 9.97 -0.39 2.41
CA SER A 43 9.73 0.32 1.15
C SER A 43 10.88 1.25 0.80
N ASP A 44 11.00 1.61 -0.48
CA ASP A 44 12.06 2.51 -0.93
C ASP A 44 11.93 3.91 -0.31
N LYS A 45 13.05 4.62 -0.27
CA LYS A 45 13.10 6.02 0.19
C LYS A 45 12.25 6.92 -0.71
N GLN A 46 11.78 8.04 -0.15
CA GLN A 46 11.09 9.05 -0.93
C GLN A 46 11.95 9.51 -2.11
N ARG A 47 11.27 9.80 -3.22
CA ARG A 47 11.81 10.13 -4.53
C ARG A 47 11.75 11.64 -4.80
N ARG A 48 12.54 12.09 -5.78
CA ARG A 48 12.50 13.50 -6.25
C ARG A 48 11.31 13.73 -7.17
N GLY A 49 10.90 12.70 -7.91
CA GLY A 49 9.71 12.68 -8.74
C GLY A 49 8.42 12.77 -7.95
N PHE A 50 7.32 13.04 -8.65
CA PHE A 50 6.02 13.43 -8.07
C PHE A 50 5.18 12.27 -7.54
N ILE A 51 5.73 11.05 -7.50
CA ILE A 51 5.00 9.81 -7.21
C ILE A 51 4.77 9.56 -5.71
N ASN A 52 5.50 10.24 -4.82
CA ASN A 52 5.49 9.96 -3.38
C ASN A 52 4.10 10.08 -2.75
N SER A 53 3.87 9.37 -1.63
CA SER A 53 2.62 9.41 -0.87
C SER A 53 2.83 10.01 0.53
N SER A 54 1.78 10.65 1.04
CA SER A 54 1.69 11.09 2.44
C SER A 54 1.19 9.95 3.33
N TYR A 55 1.50 10.00 4.64
CA TYR A 55 0.99 9.01 5.59
C TYR A 55 -0.54 8.82 5.52
N PRO A 56 -1.39 9.87 5.55
CA PRO A 56 -2.84 9.68 5.52
C PRO A 56 -3.34 8.99 4.24
N SER A 57 -2.72 9.29 3.10
CA SER A 57 -3.02 8.65 1.82
C SER A 57 -2.65 7.17 1.87
N THR A 58 -1.44 6.85 2.34
CA THR A 58 -0.97 5.47 2.49
C THR A 58 -1.82 4.66 3.45
N TYR A 59 -2.16 5.24 4.61
CA TYR A 59 -3.04 4.63 5.59
C TYR A 59 -4.40 4.27 4.95
N SER A 60 -5.03 5.23 4.29
CA SER A 60 -6.34 5.02 3.65
C SER A 60 -6.30 3.92 2.59
N ILE A 61 -5.28 3.92 1.74
CA ILE A 61 -5.12 2.95 0.66
C ILE A 61 -4.79 1.55 1.21
N ALA A 62 -3.94 1.46 2.23
CA ALA A 62 -3.59 0.19 2.86
C ALA A 62 -4.80 -0.45 3.54
N VAL A 63 -5.58 0.34 4.29
CA VAL A 63 -6.83 -0.12 4.91
C VAL A 63 -7.84 -0.54 3.85
N ALA A 64 -7.99 0.22 2.77
CA ALA A 64 -8.87 -0.17 1.66
C ALA A 64 -8.46 -1.51 1.04
N GLY A 65 -7.16 -1.75 0.81
CA GLY A 65 -6.64 -3.03 0.31
C GLY A 65 -6.90 -4.19 1.27
N ALA A 66 -6.71 -3.98 2.58
CA ALA A 66 -6.94 -5.01 3.59
C ALA A 66 -8.42 -5.39 3.73
N ILE A 67 -9.33 -4.39 3.70
CA ILE A 67 -10.78 -4.59 3.87
C ILE A 67 -11.37 -5.54 2.82
N LEU A 68 -10.82 -5.57 1.60
CA LEU A 68 -11.26 -6.49 0.54
C LEU A 68 -11.14 -7.98 0.94
N PHE A 69 -10.30 -8.31 1.92
CA PHE A 69 -10.07 -9.68 2.39
C PHE A 69 -10.78 -9.98 3.72
N LEU A 70 -11.39 -8.98 4.34
CA LEU A 70 -12.15 -9.16 5.58
C LEU A 70 -13.53 -9.78 5.30
N ASP A 71 -14.29 -10.02 6.38
CA ASP A 71 -15.66 -10.53 6.26
C ASP A 71 -16.56 -9.51 5.51
N PRO A 72 -17.25 -9.90 4.42
CA PRO A 72 -18.14 -9.02 3.66
C PRO A 72 -19.26 -8.44 4.51
N ALA A 73 -19.65 -9.10 5.60
CA ALA A 73 -20.60 -8.54 6.56
C ALA A 73 -20.13 -7.20 7.16
N LEU A 74 -18.82 -6.92 7.16
CA LEU A 74 -18.29 -5.61 7.55
C LEU A 74 -18.66 -4.49 6.57
N ALA A 75 -18.93 -4.79 5.30
CA ALA A 75 -19.28 -3.78 4.31
C ALA A 75 -20.59 -3.05 4.66
N ASP A 76 -21.54 -3.75 5.28
CA ASP A 76 -22.82 -3.18 5.74
C ASP A 76 -22.64 -2.20 6.92
N TYR A 77 -21.53 -2.28 7.64
CA TYR A 77 -21.25 -1.51 8.86
C TYR A 77 -19.92 -0.76 8.80
N HIS A 78 -19.38 -0.50 7.60
CA HIS A 78 -18.06 0.11 7.46
C HIS A 78 -18.04 1.54 8.04
N ASN A 79 -17.23 1.71 9.08
CA ASN A 79 -16.99 2.96 9.78
C ASN A 79 -15.59 2.91 10.43
N GLU A 80 -15.19 3.99 11.12
CA GLU A 80 -13.88 4.08 11.78
C GLU A 80 -13.57 2.91 12.73
N GLY A 81 -14.58 2.34 13.39
CA GLY A 81 -14.41 1.17 14.26
C GLY A 81 -13.87 -0.06 13.53
N THR A 82 -14.23 -0.25 12.25
CA THR A 82 -13.68 -1.35 11.42
C THR A 82 -12.21 -1.15 11.08
N MET A 83 -11.72 0.09 11.16
CA MET A 83 -10.34 0.46 10.83
C MET A 83 -9.40 0.32 12.05
N GLN A 84 -9.94 0.31 13.28
CA GLN A 84 -9.17 0.19 14.52
C GLN A 84 -8.40 -1.13 14.65
N ALA A 85 -8.83 -2.18 13.95
CA ALA A 85 -8.15 -3.47 13.92
C ALA A 85 -6.92 -3.48 13.00
N VAL A 86 -6.74 -2.44 12.17
CA VAL A 86 -5.66 -2.33 11.20
C VAL A 86 -4.68 -1.23 11.64
N GLU A 87 -3.49 -1.66 12.03
CA GLU A 87 -2.36 -0.77 12.28
C GLU A 87 -1.53 -0.62 11.00
N VAL A 88 -1.20 0.61 10.62
CA VAL A 88 -0.33 0.88 9.46
C VAL A 88 0.95 1.55 9.90
N VAL A 89 2.06 0.88 9.65
CA VAL A 89 3.41 1.35 9.95
C VAL A 89 4.05 1.84 8.65
N ALA A 90 4.33 3.14 8.58
CA ALA A 90 5.02 3.75 7.44
C ALA A 90 5.99 4.82 7.96
N PRO A 91 7.27 4.47 8.21
CA PRO A 91 8.27 5.41 8.69
C PRO A 91 8.39 6.64 7.77
N GLU A 92 8.59 7.82 8.36
CA GLU A 92 8.80 9.05 7.60
C GLU A 92 10.07 8.97 6.73
N GLY A 93 10.02 9.59 5.55
CA GLY A 93 11.13 9.61 4.61
C GLY A 93 11.10 8.50 3.56
N LEU A 94 10.09 7.63 3.60
CA LEU A 94 9.85 6.60 2.61
C LEU A 94 8.91 7.09 1.51
N VAL A 95 8.88 6.40 0.37
CA VAL A 95 7.96 6.72 -0.74
C VAL A 95 6.49 6.65 -0.32
N VAL A 96 6.19 5.86 0.71
CA VAL A 96 4.87 5.69 1.33
C VAL A 96 4.57 6.69 2.45
N ASN A 97 5.54 7.47 2.92
CA ASN A 97 5.34 8.51 3.91
C ASN A 97 6.42 9.58 3.73
N ALA A 98 6.29 10.34 2.66
CA ALA A 98 7.27 11.32 2.27
C ALA A 98 7.13 12.61 3.09
N LYS A 99 8.28 13.21 3.38
CA LYS A 99 8.38 14.53 4.01
C LYS A 99 8.75 15.59 3.00
N TYR A 100 8.45 16.85 3.35
CA TYR A 100 8.93 18.02 2.60
C TYR A 100 10.44 17.92 2.32
N PRO A 101 10.93 18.26 1.11
CA PRO A 101 10.22 18.88 -0.02
C PRO A 101 9.72 17.91 -1.11
N ALA A 102 9.57 16.61 -0.84
CA ALA A 102 9.19 15.65 -1.89
C ALA A 102 7.78 15.94 -2.46
N PRO A 103 7.63 15.99 -3.80
CA PRO A 103 6.34 16.17 -4.44
C PRO A 103 5.49 14.90 -4.38
N MET A 104 4.18 15.07 -4.18
CA MET A 104 3.21 13.99 -3.96
C MET A 104 2.00 14.05 -4.91
N GLY A 105 2.08 14.83 -6.00
CA GLY A 105 0.93 15.06 -6.90
C GLY A 105 0.44 13.82 -7.63
N GLY A 106 1.31 12.82 -7.82
CA GLY A 106 1.02 11.54 -8.47
C GLY A 106 0.69 10.41 -7.50
N ALA A 107 0.65 10.68 -6.18
CA ALA A 107 0.47 9.64 -5.17
C ALA A 107 -0.70 8.69 -5.46
N PRO A 108 -1.93 9.17 -5.75
CA PRO A 108 -3.08 8.28 -5.86
C PRO A 108 -3.03 7.35 -7.08
N VAL A 109 -2.28 7.72 -8.12
CA VAL A 109 -2.28 7.03 -9.41
C VAL A 109 -0.97 6.28 -9.73
N ASN A 110 0.05 6.42 -8.89
CA ASN A 110 1.32 5.68 -9.00
C ASN A 110 1.60 4.88 -7.73
N VAL A 111 2.26 5.45 -6.72
CA VAL A 111 2.65 4.73 -5.50
C VAL A 111 1.44 4.22 -4.73
N GLY A 112 0.29 4.91 -4.80
CA GLY A 112 -0.98 4.42 -4.29
C GLY A 112 -1.39 3.07 -4.88
N HIS A 113 -1.19 2.85 -6.18
CA HIS A 113 -1.42 1.53 -6.79
C HIS A 113 -0.44 0.48 -6.24
N ASN A 114 0.83 0.84 -6.06
CA ASN A 114 1.82 -0.08 -5.50
C ASN A 114 1.48 -0.44 -4.03
N ILE A 115 0.97 0.52 -3.24
CA ILE A 115 0.53 0.30 -1.86
C ILE A 115 -0.61 -0.72 -1.83
N ILE A 116 -1.70 -0.49 -2.57
CA ILE A 116 -2.85 -1.40 -2.55
C ILE A 116 -2.46 -2.79 -3.07
N GLU A 117 -1.68 -2.87 -4.13
CA GLU A 117 -1.23 -4.15 -4.68
C GLU A 117 -0.33 -4.93 -3.71
N ALA A 118 0.64 -4.27 -3.06
CA ALA A 118 1.51 -4.91 -2.07
C ALA A 118 0.69 -5.48 -0.90
N VAL A 119 -0.31 -4.73 -0.42
CA VAL A 119 -1.25 -5.22 0.61
C VAL A 119 -2.07 -6.39 0.09
N MET A 120 -2.68 -6.28 -1.09
CA MET A 120 -3.50 -7.35 -1.67
C MET A 120 -2.69 -8.64 -1.89
N MET A 121 -1.42 -8.54 -2.29
CA MET A 121 -0.53 -9.70 -2.43
C MET A 121 -0.28 -10.37 -1.08
N ALA A 122 0.10 -9.62 -0.05
CA ALA A 122 0.30 -10.16 1.30
C ALA A 122 -1.00 -10.80 1.85
N MET A 123 -2.14 -10.14 1.67
CA MET A 123 -3.43 -10.64 2.14
C MET A 123 -3.93 -11.86 1.35
N SER A 124 -3.52 -12.02 0.08
CA SER A 124 -3.85 -13.19 -0.73
C SER A 124 -3.18 -14.46 -0.20
N GLU A 125 -2.01 -14.35 0.43
CA GLU A 125 -1.39 -15.48 1.13
C GLU A 125 -2.14 -15.81 2.44
N ALA A 126 -2.62 -14.78 3.15
CA ALA A 126 -3.35 -14.92 4.41
C ALA A 126 -4.77 -15.51 4.24
N VAL A 127 -5.47 -15.12 3.15
CA VAL A 127 -6.82 -15.58 2.81
C VAL A 127 -6.93 -15.93 1.31
N PRO A 128 -6.34 -17.05 0.87
CA PRO A 128 -6.32 -17.41 -0.55
C PRO A 128 -7.71 -17.55 -1.18
N SER A 129 -8.74 -17.93 -0.41
CA SER A 129 -10.12 -18.07 -0.90
C SER A 129 -10.81 -16.73 -1.25
N ARG A 130 -10.21 -15.60 -0.87
CA ARG A 130 -10.71 -14.24 -1.16
C ARG A 130 -9.76 -13.45 -2.07
N ALA A 131 -8.72 -14.10 -2.57
CA ALA A 131 -7.75 -13.45 -3.45
C ALA A 131 -8.41 -12.93 -4.73
N ALA A 132 -8.08 -11.70 -5.08
CA ALA A 132 -8.44 -11.07 -6.34
C ALA A 132 -7.16 -10.68 -7.07
N ALA A 133 -7.21 -10.65 -8.41
CA ALA A 133 -6.10 -10.13 -9.21
C ALA A 133 -5.85 -8.65 -8.89
N GLY A 134 -4.63 -8.20 -9.16
CA GLY A 134 -4.16 -6.85 -8.84
C GLY A 134 -4.99 -5.74 -9.50
N TRP A 135 -4.83 -4.55 -8.94
CA TRP A 135 -5.53 -3.34 -9.38
C TRP A 135 -5.07 -2.89 -10.78
N GLY A 136 -5.99 -2.39 -11.61
CA GLY A 136 -5.64 -1.93 -12.96
C GLY A 136 -4.72 -0.72 -12.92
N ARG A 137 -3.50 -0.84 -13.44
CA ARG A 137 -2.54 0.27 -13.46
C ARG A 137 -2.81 1.25 -14.59
N ARG A 138 -2.62 2.54 -14.30
CA ARG A 138 -2.57 3.58 -15.34
C ARG A 138 -1.29 3.39 -16.15
N TYR A 139 -1.42 3.26 -17.47
CA TYR A 139 -0.27 3.24 -18.39
C TYR A 139 0.40 4.62 -18.37
N GLY A 140 1.63 4.70 -17.85
CA GLY A 140 2.36 5.94 -17.63
C GLY A 140 3.11 6.40 -18.88
N GLN A 141 2.46 7.15 -19.76
CA GLN A 141 3.19 8.09 -20.63
C GLN A 141 3.11 9.47 -19.97
N TYR A 142 4.01 9.76 -19.04
CA TYR A 142 4.22 11.12 -18.54
C TYR A 142 5.25 11.81 -19.44
N ILE A 143 4.80 12.21 -20.64
CA ILE A 143 5.60 13.03 -21.54
C ILE A 143 5.33 14.49 -21.14
N TYR A 144 6.34 15.16 -20.60
CA TYR A 144 6.39 16.63 -20.54
C TYR A 144 7.54 17.10 -21.43
#